data_AF-A0A2V7XXY9-F1
#
_entry.id   AF-A0A2V7XXY9-F1
#
_cell.length_a   1.000
_cell.length_b   1.000
_cell.length_c   1.000
_cell.angle_alpha   90.00
_cell.angle_beta   90.00
_cell.angle_gamma   90.00
#
_symmetry.space_group_name_H-M   'P 1'
#
loop_
_entity.id
_entity.type
_entity.pdbx_description
1 polymer ?
#
loop_
_entity_poly.entity_id
_entity_poly.type
_entity_poly.pdbx_seq_one_letter_code
_entity_poly.pdbx_strand_id
1 'polypeptide(L)'
;MSGLSPEKITNYDFEVIAADGRAVRVDPQVWQPASDNEILDGWVAWHIDETTPVEREELARFVLGRAERMRQSIRSGARRGVNGWLFGPLAAPYMFRRRAIWHSTDDVPAVPFVAVRLVRESWDVRERFRDESRVSREIVYELRSQ
;
A
#
# COMPACT_ATOMS: atom_id res chain seq x y z
N MET A 1 7.07 35.80 17.01
CA MET A 1 6.32 34.55 16.73
C MET A 1 6.83 34.01 15.40
N SER A 2 7.74 33.03 15.44
CA SER A 2 8.31 32.44 14.22
C SER A 2 7.22 31.61 13.54
N GLY A 3 6.81 32.04 12.35
CA GLY A 3 5.90 31.30 11.50
C GLY A 3 6.57 30.01 11.06
N LEU A 4 6.22 28.89 11.70
CA LEU A 4 6.47 27.58 11.12
C LEU A 4 5.68 27.52 9.82
N SER A 5 6.39 27.50 8.68
CA SER A 5 5.80 27.07 7.41
C SER A 5 5.04 25.78 7.65
N PRO A 6 3.86 25.59 7.06
CA PRO A 6 3.16 24.34 7.20
C PRO A 6 4.06 23.19 6.77
N GLU A 7 4.13 22.16 7.62
CA GLU A 7 4.87 20.95 7.35
C GLU A 7 4.18 20.24 6.18
N LYS A 8 4.80 20.27 5.01
CA LYS A 8 4.35 19.49 3.85
C LYS A 8 4.74 18.05 4.10
N ILE A 9 3.76 17.16 4.21
CA ILE A 9 3.99 15.72 4.35
C ILE A 9 3.87 15.07 2.98
N THR A 10 4.76 14.13 2.71
CA THR A 10 4.70 13.20 1.58
C THR A 10 4.47 11.80 2.12
N ASN A 11 3.58 11.04 1.49
CA ASN A 11 3.38 9.62 1.76
C ASN A 11 3.40 8.82 0.47
N TYR A 12 3.84 7.57 0.55
CA TYR A 12 3.80 6.64 -0.57
C TYR A 12 2.79 5.54 -0.28
N ASP A 13 2.07 5.13 -1.32
CA ASP A 13 1.12 4.04 -1.25
C ASP A 13 1.12 3.24 -2.55
N PHE A 14 0.87 1.94 -2.44
CA PHE A 14 0.61 1.12 -3.61
C PHE A 14 -0.90 0.98 -3.85
N GLU A 15 -1.28 1.03 -5.11
CA GLU A 15 -2.60 0.60 -5.59
C GLU A 15 -2.44 -0.56 -6.56
N VAL A 16 -3.36 -1.50 -6.54
CA VAL A 16 -3.46 -2.56 -7.54
C VAL A 16 -4.73 -2.38 -8.35
N ILE A 17 -4.64 -2.64 -9.65
CA ILE A 17 -5.76 -2.54 -10.58
C ILE A 17 -6.22 -3.96 -10.90
N ALA A 18 -7.48 -4.23 -10.65
CA ALA A 18 -8.13 -5.49 -11.00
C ALA A 18 -8.46 -5.56 -12.49
N ALA A 19 -8.65 -6.77 -13.02
CA ALA A 19 -8.98 -7.02 -14.42
C ALA A 19 -10.29 -6.33 -14.87
N ASP A 20 -11.18 -6.00 -13.94
CA ASP A 20 -12.41 -5.24 -14.17
C ASP A 20 -12.18 -3.71 -14.17
N GLY A 21 -10.93 -3.27 -14.07
CA GLY A 21 -10.52 -1.86 -14.08
C GLY A 21 -10.55 -1.19 -12.70
N ARG A 22 -10.99 -1.88 -11.65
CA ARG A 22 -11.09 -1.29 -10.30
C ARG A 22 -9.71 -1.13 -9.67
N ALA A 23 -9.36 0.09 -9.28
CA ALA A 23 -8.19 0.35 -8.46
C ALA A 23 -8.53 0.19 -6.98
N VAL A 24 -7.69 -0.53 -6.23
CA VAL A 24 -7.79 -0.65 -4.77
C VAL A 24 -6.43 -0.42 -4.14
N ARG A 25 -6.41 0.28 -3.00
CA ARG A 25 -5.18 0.45 -2.20
C ARG A 25 -4.72 -0.91 -1.66
N VAL A 26 -3.42 -1.15 -1.70
CA VAL A 26 -2.79 -2.36 -1.15
C VAL A 26 -2.89 -2.35 0.36
N ASP A 27 -3.37 -3.45 0.94
CA ASP A 27 -3.46 -3.60 2.39
C ASP A 27 -2.06 -3.61 3.04
N PRO A 28 -1.81 -2.85 4.12
CA PRO A 28 -0.52 -2.86 4.81
C PRO A 28 -0.03 -4.25 5.26
N GLN A 29 -0.92 -5.21 5.47
CA GLN A 29 -0.54 -6.57 5.84
C GLN A 29 0.14 -7.36 4.71
N VAL A 30 0.05 -6.89 3.45
CA VAL A 30 0.76 -7.46 2.31
C VAL A 30 2.26 -7.53 2.55
N TRP A 31 2.83 -6.60 3.32
CA TRP A 31 4.26 -6.46 3.58
C TRP A 31 4.84 -7.47 4.58
N GLN A 32 3.99 -8.16 5.35
CA GLN A 32 4.47 -9.06 6.41
C GLN A 32 5.45 -10.13 5.87
N PRO A 33 6.55 -10.44 6.58
CA PRO A 33 6.83 -10.07 7.97
C PRO A 33 7.38 -8.64 8.16
N ALA A 34 7.71 -7.92 7.09
CA ALA A 34 8.13 -6.53 7.19
C ALA A 34 6.94 -5.61 7.54
N SER A 35 7.24 -4.47 8.15
CA SER A 35 6.25 -3.42 8.37
C SER A 35 6.05 -2.56 7.12
N ASP A 36 4.85 -1.98 6.97
CA ASP A 36 4.59 -0.97 5.93
C ASP A 36 5.52 0.22 6.05
N ASN A 37 5.82 0.67 7.28
CA ASN A 37 6.75 1.76 7.53
C ASN A 37 8.16 1.47 7.00
N GLU A 38 8.70 0.26 7.20
CA GLU A 38 10.02 -0.11 6.66
C GLU A 38 10.04 -0.11 5.13
N ILE A 39 8.93 -0.49 4.50
CA ILE A 39 8.83 -0.57 3.03
C ILE A 39 8.53 0.80 2.42
N LEU A 40 7.45 1.47 2.84
CA LEU A 40 6.93 2.70 2.25
C LEU A 40 7.68 3.94 2.75
N ASP A 41 7.72 4.13 4.07
CA ASP A 41 8.37 5.30 4.70
C ASP A 41 9.89 5.16 4.75
N GLY A 42 10.39 3.92 4.65
CA GLY A 42 11.79 3.57 4.55
C GLY A 42 12.21 3.39 3.10
N TRP A 43 12.26 2.14 2.62
CA TRP A 43 12.94 1.83 1.37
C TRP A 43 12.43 2.65 0.16
N VAL A 44 11.10 2.72 -0.04
CA VAL A 44 10.50 3.42 -1.18
C VAL A 44 10.79 4.91 -1.10
N ALA A 45 10.51 5.56 0.02
CA ALA A 45 10.72 7.01 0.16
C ALA A 45 12.17 7.43 -0.09
N TRP A 46 13.14 6.56 0.20
CA TRP A 46 14.57 6.87 0.09
C TRP A 46 15.18 6.49 -1.25
N HIS A 47 14.68 5.45 -1.93
CA HIS A 47 15.38 4.88 -3.09
C HIS A 47 14.57 4.94 -4.39
N ILE A 48 13.25 5.22 -4.35
CA ILE A 48 12.42 5.05 -5.55
C ILE A 48 12.87 5.94 -6.72
N ASP A 49 13.31 7.16 -6.44
CA ASP A 49 13.74 8.10 -7.47
C ASP A 49 15.04 7.63 -8.16
N GLU A 50 15.84 6.79 -7.49
CA GLU A 50 17.11 6.23 -8.00
C GLU A 50 16.94 4.87 -8.70
N THR A 51 15.78 4.21 -8.56
CA THR A 51 15.54 2.91 -9.18
C THR A 51 15.51 2.97 -10.71
N THR A 52 16.15 1.98 -11.32
CA THR A 52 16.10 1.73 -12.77
C THR A 52 14.73 1.20 -13.20
N PRO A 53 14.39 1.28 -14.51
CA PRO A 53 13.14 0.69 -15.01
C PRO A 53 12.99 -0.81 -14.69
N VAL A 54 14.08 -1.58 -14.71
CA VAL A 54 14.06 -3.03 -14.41
C VAL A 54 13.74 -3.27 -12.93
N GLU A 55 14.38 -2.53 -12.02
CA GLU A 55 14.11 -2.64 -10.58
C GLU A 55 12.66 -2.23 -10.24
N ARG A 56 12.13 -1.19 -10.92
CA ARG A 56 10.72 -0.80 -10.79
C ARG A 56 9.79 -1.91 -11.26
N GLU A 57 10.16 -2.61 -12.33
CA GLU A 57 9.39 -3.75 -12.83
C GLU A 57 9.42 -4.93 -11.86
N GLU A 58 10.59 -5.25 -11.30
CA GLU A 58 10.73 -6.29 -10.27
C GLU A 58 9.94 -5.97 -9.01
N LEU A 59 10.03 -4.74 -8.51
CA LEU A 59 9.24 -4.25 -7.39
C LEU A 59 7.74 -4.37 -7.70
N ALA A 60 7.31 -3.93 -8.87
CA ALA A 60 5.93 -4.03 -9.30
C ALA A 60 5.42 -5.48 -9.33
N ARG A 61 6.18 -6.40 -9.94
CA ARG A 61 5.85 -7.83 -9.95
C ARG A 61 5.80 -8.42 -8.54
N PHE A 62 6.71 -8.01 -7.66
CA PHE A 62 6.73 -8.41 -6.25
C PHE A 62 5.45 -7.96 -5.53
N VAL A 63 5.10 -6.66 -5.61
CA VAL A 63 3.90 -6.10 -4.98
C VAL A 63 2.64 -6.78 -5.52
N LEU A 64 2.52 -6.87 -6.84
CA LEU A 64 1.37 -7.50 -7.51
C LEU A 64 1.20 -8.96 -7.06
N GLY A 65 2.30 -9.72 -7.01
CA GLY A 65 2.27 -11.11 -6.57
C GLY A 65 1.88 -11.28 -5.09
N ARG A 66 2.33 -10.39 -4.20
CA ARG A 66 1.90 -10.45 -2.78
C ARG A 66 0.44 -10.04 -2.60
N ALA A 67 0.02 -8.97 -3.27
CA ALA A 67 -1.36 -8.51 -3.26
C ALA A 67 -2.32 -9.58 -3.77
N GLU A 68 -2.00 -10.24 -4.89
CA GLU A 68 -2.81 -11.31 -5.47
C GLU A 68 -2.91 -12.53 -4.55
N ARG A 69 -1.81 -12.94 -3.89
CA ARG A 69 -1.86 -14.01 -2.87
C ARG A 69 -2.76 -13.66 -1.70
N MET A 70 -2.71 -12.41 -1.23
CA MET A 70 -3.57 -11.96 -0.14
C MET A 70 -5.05 -11.90 -0.57
N ARG A 71 -5.32 -11.39 -1.78
CA ARG A 71 -6.66 -11.39 -2.39
C ARG A 71 -7.25 -12.80 -2.43
N GLN A 72 -6.50 -13.76 -2.96
CA GLN A 72 -6.91 -15.17 -3.02
C GLN A 72 -7.19 -15.75 -1.63
N SER A 73 -6.34 -15.45 -0.64
CA SER A 73 -6.51 -15.89 0.74
C SER A 73 -7.80 -15.34 1.38
N ILE A 74 -8.11 -14.05 1.17
CA ILE A 74 -9.34 -13.45 1.69
C ILE A 74 -10.56 -14.03 0.98
N ARG A 75 -10.48 -14.17 -0.35
CA ARG A 75 -11.52 -14.77 -1.19
C ARG A 75 -11.81 -16.23 -0.84
N SER A 76 -10.84 -16.97 -0.30
CA SER A 76 -11.01 -18.33 0.19
C SER A 76 -11.51 -18.40 1.64
N GLY A 77 -11.84 -17.27 2.27
CA GLY A 77 -12.35 -17.21 3.64
C GLY A 77 -11.27 -17.35 4.72
N ALA A 78 -9.97 -17.30 4.37
CA ALA A 78 -8.92 -17.37 5.37
C ALA A 78 -8.84 -16.05 6.14
N ARG A 79 -9.25 -16.07 7.42
CA ARG A 79 -9.06 -14.96 8.35
C ARG A 79 -7.60 -14.88 8.77
N ARG A 80 -6.85 -13.93 8.22
CA ARG A 80 -5.51 -13.61 8.73
C ARG A 80 -5.63 -12.48 9.73
N GLY A 81 -5.40 -12.80 11.01
CA GLY A 81 -5.03 -11.77 11.97
C GLY A 81 -3.69 -11.15 11.58
N VAL A 82 -3.40 -9.95 12.05
CA VAL A 82 -2.06 -9.34 11.97
C VAL A 82 -1.03 -10.38 12.47
N ASN A 83 0.01 -10.69 11.69
CA ASN A 83 1.01 -11.72 11.99
C ASN A 83 0.46 -13.16 12.18
N GLY A 84 -0.77 -13.45 11.78
CA GLY A 84 -1.41 -14.78 11.96
C GLY A 84 -0.72 -15.91 11.19
N TRP A 85 0.09 -15.61 10.17
CA TRP A 85 0.90 -16.60 9.46
C TRP A 85 2.22 -16.95 10.17
N LEU A 86 2.71 -16.07 11.05
CA LEU A 86 3.99 -16.23 11.75
C LEU A 86 3.82 -16.78 13.17
N PHE A 87 2.75 -16.38 13.87
CA PHE A 87 2.50 -16.77 15.27
C PHE A 87 1.12 -17.42 15.50
N GLY A 88 0.31 -17.60 14.46
CA GLY A 88 -1.03 -18.18 14.61
C GLY A 88 -1.89 -17.38 15.60
N PRO A 89 -2.59 -18.06 16.54
CA PRO A 89 -3.38 -17.39 17.60
C PRO A 89 -2.57 -16.48 18.55
N LEU A 90 -1.24 -16.57 18.57
CA LEU A 90 -0.36 -15.79 19.46
C LEU A 90 0.24 -14.55 18.80
N ALA A 91 -0.31 -14.16 17.64
CA ALA A 91 0.19 -13.03 16.88
C ALA A 91 -0.07 -11.68 17.60
N ALA A 92 0.86 -11.30 18.47
CA ALA A 92 0.97 -9.97 19.05
C ALA A 92 2.12 -9.21 18.35
N PRO A 93 1.92 -7.95 17.93
CA PRO A 93 2.17 -7.47 16.58
C PRO A 93 3.21 -6.34 16.49
N TYR A 94 3.92 -6.28 15.35
CA TYR A 94 4.64 -5.06 14.95
C TYR A 94 3.74 -4.04 14.21
N MET A 95 2.46 -4.34 14.03
CA MET A 95 1.47 -3.49 13.33
C MET A 95 0.33 -2.99 14.26
N PHE A 96 0.58 -2.81 15.57
CA PHE A 96 -0.44 -2.45 16.59
C PHE A 96 -1.32 -1.22 16.26
N ARG A 97 -0.98 -0.39 15.27
CA ARG A 97 -1.67 0.88 14.98
C ARG A 97 -2.19 1.05 13.55
N ARG A 98 -1.91 0.10 12.64
CA ARG A 98 -2.40 0.16 11.25
C ARG A 98 -3.55 -0.82 11.09
N ARG A 99 -4.75 -0.29 10.82
CA ARG A 99 -5.92 -1.12 10.52
C ARG A 99 -5.70 -1.79 9.16
N ALA A 100 -6.02 -3.08 9.08
CA ALA A 100 -6.28 -3.71 7.79
C ALA A 100 -7.37 -2.89 7.08
N ILE A 101 -7.32 -2.87 5.76
CA ILE A 101 -8.36 -2.29 4.91
C ILE A 101 -9.05 -3.36 4.07
N TRP A 102 -8.47 -4.57 3.95
CA TRP A 102 -9.09 -5.73 3.35
C TRP A 102 -9.52 -6.72 4.46
N HIS A 103 -10.78 -6.63 4.89
CA HIS A 103 -11.35 -7.43 5.98
C HIS A 103 -12.19 -8.60 5.50
N SER A 104 -12.77 -8.46 4.32
CA SER A 104 -13.81 -9.32 3.79
C SER A 104 -13.65 -9.48 2.28
N THR A 105 -14.46 -10.36 1.70
CA THR A 105 -14.50 -10.56 0.26
C THR A 105 -15.01 -9.36 -0.52
N ASP A 106 -15.65 -8.39 0.13
CA ASP A 106 -16.20 -7.19 -0.50
C ASP A 106 -15.15 -6.10 -0.67
N ASP A 107 -14.11 -6.14 0.17
CA ASP A 107 -12.99 -5.18 0.14
C ASP A 107 -12.00 -5.48 -0.99
N VAL A 108 -12.07 -6.68 -1.58
CA VAL A 108 -11.15 -7.15 -2.61
C VAL A 108 -11.88 -7.60 -3.88
N PRO A 109 -11.41 -7.22 -5.08
CA PRO A 109 -12.02 -7.65 -6.33
C PRO A 109 -12.07 -9.18 -6.49
N ALA A 110 -13.16 -9.68 -7.06
CA ALA A 110 -13.35 -11.10 -7.35
C ALA A 110 -12.41 -11.60 -8.47
N VAL A 111 -11.99 -10.69 -9.36
CA VAL A 111 -11.07 -10.96 -10.46
C VAL A 111 -9.61 -10.68 -10.07
N PRO A 112 -8.63 -11.25 -10.80
CA PRO A 112 -7.20 -11.03 -10.51
C PRO A 112 -6.77 -9.57 -10.65
N PHE A 113 -5.70 -9.21 -9.95
CA PHE A 113 -4.98 -7.97 -10.20
C PHE A 113 -4.09 -8.09 -11.45
N VAL A 114 -4.13 -7.05 -12.30
CA VAL A 114 -3.43 -6.98 -13.59
C VAL A 114 -2.45 -5.80 -13.67
N ALA A 115 -2.44 -4.92 -12.68
CA ALA A 115 -1.49 -3.82 -12.65
C ALA A 115 -1.24 -3.34 -11.22
N VAL A 116 -0.16 -2.59 -11.05
CA VAL A 116 0.18 -1.90 -9.81
C VAL A 116 0.63 -0.47 -10.11
N ARG A 117 0.26 0.46 -9.22
CA ARG A 117 0.68 1.85 -9.21
C ARG A 117 1.39 2.15 -7.91
N LEU A 118 2.49 2.88 -7.99
CA LEU A 118 3.00 3.62 -6.84
C LEU A 118 2.44 5.04 -6.90
N VAL A 119 1.76 5.43 -5.83
CA VAL A 119 1.16 6.74 -5.66
C VAL A 119 1.95 7.51 -4.62
N ARG A 120 2.31 8.75 -4.95
CA ARG A 120 2.86 9.74 -4.02
C ARG A 120 1.75 10.70 -3.66
N GLU A 121 1.36 10.69 -2.40
CA GLU A 121 0.46 11.67 -1.83
C GLU A 121 1.28 12.81 -1.21
N SER A 122 0.81 14.04 -1.34
CA SER A 122 1.42 15.19 -0.68
C SER A 122 0.37 16.15 -0.19
N TRP A 123 0.51 16.62 1.06
CA TRP A 123 -0.44 17.56 1.66
C TRP A 123 0.23 18.48 2.67
N ASP A 124 -0.42 19.61 2.89
CA ASP A 124 -0.20 20.46 4.06
C ASP A 124 -1.02 19.90 5.23
N VAL A 125 -0.36 19.62 6.36
CA VAL A 125 -1.02 19.04 7.54
C VAL A 125 -2.24 19.84 7.98
N ARG A 126 -2.14 21.17 8.01
CA ARG A 126 -3.22 22.04 8.48
C ARG A 126 -4.36 22.11 7.48
N GLU A 127 -4.06 21.99 6.20
CA GLU A 127 -5.08 22.01 5.15
C GLU A 127 -5.82 20.68 5.03
N ARG A 128 -5.15 19.54 5.18
CA ARG A 128 -5.80 18.21 5.10
C ARG A 128 -6.90 18.04 6.15
N PHE A 129 -6.70 18.55 7.36
CA PHE A 129 -7.74 18.52 8.40
C PHE A 129 -8.99 19.32 8.04
N ARG A 130 -8.86 20.32 7.15
CA ARG A 130 -9.96 21.19 6.73
C ARG A 130 -10.62 20.70 5.45
N ASP A 131 -9.85 20.11 4.55
CA ASP A 131 -10.30 19.71 3.23
C ASP A 131 -9.41 18.57 2.67
N GLU A 132 -9.95 17.35 2.63
CA GLU A 132 -9.24 16.19 2.07
C GLU A 132 -9.01 16.31 0.56
N SER A 133 -9.79 17.12 -0.17
CA SER A 133 -9.62 17.31 -1.61
C SER A 133 -8.31 18.03 -1.97
N ARG A 134 -7.63 18.62 -0.98
CA ARG A 134 -6.33 19.28 -1.14
C ARG A 134 -5.13 18.33 -1.08
N VAL A 135 -5.36 17.02 -0.89
CA VAL A 135 -4.28 16.04 -1.01
C VAL A 135 -3.91 15.90 -2.49
N SER A 136 -2.70 16.31 -2.84
CA SER A 136 -2.13 16.07 -4.17
C SER A 136 -1.80 14.60 -4.30
N ARG A 137 -2.22 13.97 -5.40
CA ARG A 137 -1.94 12.57 -5.70
C ARG A 137 -1.26 12.47 -7.06
N GLU A 138 -0.05 11.91 -7.05
CA GLU A 138 0.77 11.72 -8.24
C GLU A 138 1.05 10.23 -8.44
N ILE A 139 0.93 9.73 -9.66
CA ILE A 139 1.36 8.37 -10.01
C ILE A 139 2.86 8.44 -10.32
N VAL A 140 3.67 7.90 -9.42
CA VAL A 140 5.14 7.84 -9.59
C VAL A 140 5.49 6.86 -10.69
N TYR A 141 4.82 5.71 -10.72
CA TYR A 141 4.90 4.76 -11.83
C TYR A 141 3.68 3.82 -11.84
N GLU A 142 3.39 3.26 -13.03
CA GLU A 142 2.39 2.21 -13.25
C GLU A 142 3.04 1.08 -14.05
N LEU A 143 2.83 -0.17 -13.62
CA LEU A 143 3.17 -1.35 -14.40
C LEU A 143 1.92 -2.20 -14.60
N ARG A 144 1.66 -2.61 -15.84
CA ARG A 144 0.63 -3.58 -16.20
C ARG A 144 1.28 -4.93 -16.48
N SER A 145 0.72 -6.00 -15.92
CA SER A 145 1.03 -7.35 -16.37
C SER A 145 0.52 -7.47 -17.81
N GLN A 146 1.41 -7.84 -18.73
CA GLN A 146 1.02 -8.22 -20.09
C GLN A 146 0.21 -9.50 -20.08
#